data_AF-A0A1C7M7U4-F1
#
_entry.id   AF-A0A1C7M7U4-F1
#
_cell.length_a   1.000
_cell.length_b   1.000
_cell.length_c   1.000
_cell.angle_alpha   90.00
_cell.angle_beta   90.00
_cell.angle_gamma   90.00
#
_symmetry.space_group_name_H-M   'P 1'
#
loop_
_entity.id
_entity.type
_entity.pdbx_description
1 polymer ?
#
loop_
_entity_poly.entity_id
_entity_poly.type
_entity_poly.pdbx_seq_one_letter_code
_entity_poly.pdbx_strand_id
1 'polypeptide(L)'
;MFSLATAITTTIVMTATIQIDCNLAVRWILVLGYLSVATASLLIALRAIAIWYRNKYVIAAVAVTYLTDIGWMIYGIVPGIVMDWDPIARACIAFNTSTRRPANIGVFACDVCLLIVMLTGLWRHRGSGSLATLIKRQGVVWFMIALAFYVPEVRKKLQLFVILDFNDPMNLMLQIPVGEHLIAKYDWTDA
;
A
#
# COMPACT_ATOMS: atom_id res chain seq x y z
N MET A 1 -13.32 4.76 4.46
CA MET A 1 -13.82 5.90 3.67
C MET A 1 -12.88 6.20 2.51
N PHE A 2 -11.60 6.49 2.76
CA PHE A 2 -10.61 6.74 1.69
C PHE A 2 -10.48 5.59 0.66
N SER A 3 -10.50 4.33 1.09
CA SER A 3 -10.44 3.18 0.18
C SER A 3 -11.67 3.02 -0.73
N LEU A 4 -12.84 3.52 -0.30
CA LEU A 4 -14.03 3.55 -1.16
C LEU A 4 -13.90 4.68 -2.19
N ALA A 5 -13.40 5.84 -1.77
CA ALA A 5 -13.12 6.95 -2.68
C ALA A 5 -12.12 6.53 -3.76
N THR A 6 -11.02 5.85 -3.40
CA THR A 6 -10.08 5.31 -4.40
C THR A 6 -10.75 4.35 -5.35
N ALA A 7 -11.55 3.40 -4.85
CA ALA A 7 -12.22 2.40 -5.68
C ALA A 7 -13.19 3.05 -6.68
N ILE A 8 -13.96 4.05 -6.23
CA ILE A 8 -14.88 4.83 -7.06
C ILE A 8 -14.11 5.61 -8.13
N THR A 9 -13.05 6.33 -7.75
CA THR A 9 -12.25 7.11 -8.71
C THR A 9 -11.58 6.20 -9.74
N THR A 10 -11.08 5.02 -9.33
CA THR A 10 -10.51 4.05 -10.29
C THR A 10 -11.55 3.51 -11.25
N THR A 11 -12.78 3.24 -10.80
CA THR A 11 -13.84 2.76 -11.71
C THR A 11 -14.26 3.84 -12.70
N ILE A 12 -14.33 5.10 -12.26
CA ILE A 12 -14.63 6.23 -13.14
C ILE A 12 -13.55 6.39 -14.21
N VAL A 13 -12.27 6.37 -13.84
CA VAL A 13 -11.16 6.51 -14.79
C VAL A 13 -11.14 5.38 -15.82
N MET A 14 -11.44 4.14 -15.40
CA MET A 14 -11.45 2.98 -16.30
C MET A 14 -12.70 2.92 -17.19
N THR A 15 -13.78 3.61 -16.81
CA THR A 15 -15.04 3.66 -17.57
C THR A 15 -15.13 4.90 -18.46
N ALA A 16 -14.31 5.91 -18.20
CA ALA A 16 -14.31 7.14 -18.97
C ALA A 16 -13.85 6.91 -20.42
N THR A 17 -14.74 7.20 -21.37
CA THR A 17 -14.45 7.19 -22.81
C THR A 17 -14.15 8.58 -23.36
N ILE A 18 -14.10 9.58 -22.49
CA ILE A 18 -13.91 11.01 -22.78
C ILE A 18 -12.46 11.38 -22.40
N GLN A 19 -11.89 12.36 -23.11
CA GLN A 19 -10.56 12.89 -22.84
C GLN A 19 -10.54 13.56 -21.44
N ILE A 20 -9.95 12.85 -20.47
CA ILE A 20 -9.73 13.34 -19.10
C ILE A 20 -8.24 13.59 -18.91
N ASP A 21 -7.88 14.60 -18.12
CA ASP A 21 -6.51 14.80 -17.64
C ASP A 21 -6.06 13.61 -16.78
N CYS A 22 -5.53 12.56 -17.42
CA CYS A 22 -5.07 11.31 -16.80
C CYS A 22 -4.07 11.57 -15.66
N ASN A 23 -3.22 12.59 -15.82
CA ASN A 23 -2.23 12.96 -14.81
C ASN A 23 -2.89 13.45 -13.51
N LEU A 24 -3.94 14.26 -13.62
CA LEU A 24 -4.67 14.77 -12.46
C LEU A 24 -5.43 13.65 -11.76
N ALA A 25 -6.14 12.82 -12.53
CA ALA A 25 -6.94 11.71 -12.00
C ALA A 25 -6.07 10.71 -11.23
N VAL A 26 -4.92 10.34 -11.79
CA VAL A 26 -3.99 9.39 -11.13
C VAL A 26 -3.37 10.00 -9.88
N ARG A 27 -2.98 11.28 -9.88
CA ARG A 27 -2.51 11.95 -8.65
C ARG A 27 -3.53 11.89 -7.52
N TRP A 28 -4.80 12.12 -7.82
CA TRP A 28 -5.88 12.02 -6.82
C TRP A 28 -6.05 10.60 -6.28
N ILE A 29 -6.07 9.59 -7.15
CA ILE A 29 -6.16 8.18 -6.75
C ILE A 29 -5.02 7.82 -5.79
N LEU A 30 -3.80 8.26 -6.10
CA LEU A 30 -2.62 7.97 -5.29
C LEU A 30 -2.65 8.66 -3.93
N VAL A 31 -3.02 9.95 -3.90
CA VAL A 31 -3.13 10.69 -2.64
C VAL A 31 -4.19 10.04 -1.75
N LEU A 32 -5.35 9.67 -2.30
CA LEU A 32 -6.40 8.97 -1.55
C LEU A 32 -5.95 7.59 -1.07
N GLY A 33 -5.19 6.86 -1.89
CA GLY A 33 -4.60 5.56 -1.55
C GLY A 33 -3.62 5.68 -0.39
N TYR A 34 -2.63 6.57 -0.50
CA TYR A 34 -1.64 6.81 0.55
C TYR A 34 -2.27 7.36 1.83
N LEU A 35 -3.31 8.20 1.75
CA LEU A 35 -4.06 8.62 2.94
C LEU A 35 -4.71 7.43 3.66
N SER A 36 -5.26 6.47 2.91
CA SER A 36 -5.84 5.27 3.52
C SER A 36 -4.81 4.47 4.31
N VAL A 37 -3.61 4.28 3.73
CA VAL A 37 -2.48 3.60 4.38
C VAL A 37 -2.00 4.40 5.58
N ALA A 38 -1.74 5.70 5.42
CA ALA A 38 -1.28 6.57 6.50
C ALA A 38 -2.22 6.58 7.71
N THR A 39 -3.55 6.55 7.48
CA THR A 39 -4.51 6.43 8.59
C THR A 39 -4.46 5.07 9.29
N ALA A 40 -4.20 3.99 8.56
CA ALA A 40 -4.02 2.67 9.15
C ALA A 40 -2.72 2.61 9.99
N SER A 41 -1.61 3.13 9.46
CA SER A 41 -0.32 3.20 10.15
C SER A 41 -0.40 4.10 11.39
N LEU A 42 -1.16 5.21 11.33
CA LEU A 42 -1.42 6.07 12.48
C LEU A 42 -2.17 5.32 13.59
N LEU A 43 -3.19 4.53 13.26
CA LEU A 43 -3.93 3.72 14.24
C LEU A 43 -3.01 2.70 14.94
N ILE A 44 -2.09 2.08 14.19
CA ILE A 44 -1.09 1.16 14.75
C ILE A 44 -0.13 1.92 15.67
N ALA A 45 0.38 3.07 15.23
CA ALA A 45 1.28 3.91 16.02
C ALA A 45 0.63 4.38 17.33
N LEU A 46 -0.62 4.84 17.29
CA LEU A 46 -1.37 5.24 18.49
C LEU A 46 -1.52 4.09 19.49
N ARG A 47 -1.82 2.88 19.01
CA ARG A 47 -1.89 1.67 19.85
C ARG A 47 -0.53 1.33 20.45
N ALA A 48 0.54 1.42 19.68
CA ALA A 48 1.89 1.20 20.19
C ALA A 48 2.26 2.22 21.28
N ILE A 49 1.96 3.50 21.07
CA ILE A 49 2.20 4.57 22.06
C ILE A 49 1.42 4.31 23.35
N ALA A 50 0.14 3.92 23.25
CA ALA A 50 -0.68 3.61 24.42
C ALA A 50 -0.12 2.44 25.24
N ILE A 51 0.44 1.40 24.59
CA ILE A 51 1.09 0.27 25.28
C ILE A 51 2.38 0.71 25.97
N TRP A 52 3.18 1.55 25.31
CA TRP A 52 4.51 1.96 25.77
C TRP A 52 4.52 3.29 26.53
N TYR A 53 3.39 3.70 27.12
CA TYR A 53 3.24 5.00 27.82
C TYR A 53 4.37 5.30 28.82
N ARG A 54 4.96 4.27 29.44
CA ARG A 54 6.04 4.41 30.42
C ARG A 54 7.44 4.64 29.80
N ASN A 55 7.67 4.29 28.54
CA ASN A 55 9.00 4.37 27.90
C ASN A 55 9.01 5.38 26.74
N LYS A 56 9.46 6.60 27.05
CA LYS A 56 9.55 7.72 26.09
C LYS A 56 10.43 7.42 24.87
N TYR A 57 11.45 6.57 25.02
CA TYR A 57 12.34 6.20 23.91
C TYR A 57 11.60 5.41 22.82
N VAL A 58 10.69 4.50 23.21
CA VAL A 58 9.91 3.72 22.26
C VAL A 58 8.87 4.59 21.56
N ILE A 59 8.26 5.53 22.30
CA ILE A 59 7.33 6.51 21.73
C ILE A 59 8.03 7.36 20.67
N ALA A 60 9.24 7.85 20.97
CA ALA A 60 10.05 8.60 20.01
C ALA A 60 10.39 7.75 18.77
N ALA A 61 10.81 6.49 18.94
CA ALA A 61 11.12 5.60 17.82
C ALA A 61 9.91 5.32 16.91
N VAL A 62 8.71 5.13 17.50
CA VAL A 62 7.47 4.95 16.76
C VAL A 62 7.10 6.22 15.98
N ALA A 63 7.23 7.39 16.61
CA ALA A 63 6.97 8.68 15.95
C ALA A 63 7.93 8.93 14.77
N VAL A 64 9.21 8.63 14.94
CA VAL A 64 10.21 8.76 13.86
C VAL A 64 9.92 7.80 12.71
N THR A 65 9.56 6.55 13.00
CA THR A 65 9.18 5.57 11.97
C THR A 65 7.96 6.05 11.19
N TYR A 66 6.94 6.58 11.88
CA TYR A 66 5.74 7.13 11.23
C TYR A 66 6.03 8.37 10.37
N LEU A 67 6.91 9.27 10.82
CA LEU A 67 7.34 10.41 10.00
C LEU A 67 8.13 9.96 8.76
N THR A 68 8.94 8.89 8.90
CA THR A 68 9.68 8.29 7.79
C THR A 68 8.73 7.69 6.76
N ASP A 69 7.67 7.04 7.21
CA ASP A 69 6.60 6.49 6.37
C ASP A 69 5.92 7.60 5.53
N ILE A 70 5.52 8.70 6.18
CA ILE A 70 4.98 9.89 5.47
C ILE A 70 5.99 10.43 4.45
N GLY A 71 7.28 10.48 4.82
CA GLY A 71 8.36 10.90 3.92
C GLY A 71 8.45 10.04 2.65
N TRP A 72 8.37 8.71 2.79
CA TRP A 72 8.33 7.80 1.65
C TRP A 72 7.08 7.97 0.79
N MET A 73 5.92 8.22 1.40
CA MET A 73 4.69 8.50 0.65
C MET A 73 4.80 9.79 -0.18
N ILE A 74 5.34 10.86 0.39
CA ILE A 74 5.57 12.13 -0.33
C ILE A 74 6.57 11.88 -1.47
N TYR A 75 7.67 11.16 -1.19
CA TYR A 75 8.65 10.79 -2.21
C TYR A 75 8.05 9.92 -3.33
N GLY A 76 7.03 9.12 -3.06
CA GLY A 76 6.30 8.36 -4.10
C GLY A 76 5.38 9.22 -4.98
N ILE A 77 4.87 10.33 -4.45
CA ILE A 77 3.96 11.25 -5.14
C ILE A 77 4.72 12.26 -6.01
N VAL A 78 5.79 12.84 -5.48
CA VAL A 78 6.55 13.96 -6.08
C VAL A 78 7.12 13.68 -7.48
N PRO A 79 7.79 12.55 -7.77
CA PRO A 79 8.34 12.27 -9.09
C PRO A 79 7.28 11.99 -10.15
N GLY A 80 5.98 12.12 -9.83
CA GLY A 80 4.87 12.30 -10.77
C GLY A 80 4.79 11.25 -11.88
N ILE A 81 3.85 10.30 -11.80
CA ILE A 81 3.57 9.47 -12.98
C ILE A 81 3.15 10.39 -14.12
N VAL A 82 3.83 10.26 -15.24
CA VAL A 82 3.40 10.85 -16.49
C VAL A 82 2.42 9.86 -17.10
N MET A 83 1.13 10.15 -16.92
CA MET A 83 0.06 9.47 -17.62
C MET A 83 -0.32 10.32 -18.81
N ASP A 84 -0.32 9.72 -20.00
CA ASP A 84 -0.83 10.36 -21.21
C ASP A 84 -2.03 9.60 -21.77
N TRP A 85 -2.95 10.33 -22.40
CA TRP A 85 -4.13 9.75 -23.00
C TRP A 85 -3.79 9.25 -24.41
N ASP A 86 -3.93 7.95 -24.64
CA ASP A 86 -3.78 7.39 -25.98
C ASP A 86 -5.14 7.36 -26.72
N PRO A 87 -5.29 8.13 -27.82
CA PRO A 87 -6.53 8.17 -28.58
C PRO A 87 -6.85 6.84 -29.30
N ILE A 88 -5.85 5.99 -29.55
CA ILE A 88 -6.02 4.69 -30.23
C ILE A 88 -6.56 3.66 -29.24
N ALA A 89 -5.91 3.53 -28.07
CA ALA A 89 -6.36 2.64 -27.00
C ALA A 89 -7.60 3.16 -26.26
N ARG A 90 -7.94 4.46 -26.38
CA ARG A 90 -8.97 5.16 -25.59
C ARG A 90 -8.77 4.92 -24.08
N ALA A 91 -7.52 4.97 -23.64
CA ALA A 91 -7.14 4.68 -22.27
C ALA A 91 -5.93 5.53 -21.84
N CYS A 92 -5.77 5.71 -20.52
CA CYS A 92 -4.61 6.35 -19.95
C CYS A 92 -3.44 5.35 -19.86
N ILE A 93 -2.30 5.68 -20.47
CA ILE A 93 -1.10 4.84 -20.44
C ILE A 93 -0.08 5.45 -19.47
N ALA A 94 0.51 4.59 -18.63
CA ALA A 94 1.49 4.96 -17.63
C ALA A 94 2.92 4.92 -18.19
N PHE A 95 3.65 6.03 -18.07
CA PHE A 95 5.07 6.11 -18.36
C PHE A 95 5.88 6.34 -17.07
N ASN A 96 7.10 5.79 -17.02
CA ASN A 96 8.04 5.94 -15.90
C ASN A 96 7.54 5.41 -14.53
N THR A 97 6.93 4.22 -14.51
CA THR A 97 6.47 3.56 -13.28
C THR A 97 7.62 3.08 -12.37
N SER A 98 8.82 2.87 -12.93
CA SER A 98 9.99 2.32 -12.24
C SER A 98 10.48 3.17 -11.05
N THR A 99 10.28 4.49 -11.06
CA THR A 99 10.73 5.40 -9.99
C THR A 99 10.01 5.18 -8.65
N ARG A 100 8.87 4.46 -8.64
CA ARG A 100 8.03 4.28 -7.45
C ARG A 100 8.26 3.01 -6.65
N ARG A 101 8.93 2.03 -7.26
CA ARG A 101 9.31 0.77 -6.61
C ARG A 101 9.99 1.02 -5.24
N PRO A 102 10.99 1.92 -5.10
CA PRO A 102 11.65 2.15 -3.80
C PRO A 102 10.72 2.80 -2.76
N ALA A 103 9.84 3.72 -3.17
CA ALA A 103 8.90 4.37 -2.26
C ALA A 103 7.92 3.37 -1.63
N ASN A 104 7.36 2.48 -2.45
CA ASN A 104 6.42 1.46 -1.97
C ASN A 104 7.10 0.44 -1.04
N ILE A 105 8.33 0.03 -1.35
CA ILE A 105 9.12 -0.85 -0.49
C ILE A 105 9.43 -0.16 0.86
N GLY A 106 9.76 1.13 0.82
CA GLY A 106 10.02 1.94 2.02
C GLY A 106 8.81 2.01 2.96
N VAL A 107 7.63 2.32 2.43
CA VAL A 107 6.35 2.35 3.18
C VAL A 107 6.07 0.98 3.80
N PHE A 108 6.15 -0.09 3.00
CA PHE A 108 5.89 -1.44 3.49
C PHE A 108 6.86 -1.87 4.60
N ALA A 109 8.15 -1.53 4.46
CA ALA A 109 9.15 -1.81 5.49
C ALA A 109 8.84 -1.04 6.80
N CYS A 110 8.43 0.24 6.71
CA CYS A 110 8.06 1.04 7.87
C CYS A 110 6.85 0.45 8.60
N ASP A 111 5.81 0.04 7.87
CA ASP A 111 4.62 -0.60 8.43
C ASP A 111 4.97 -1.91 9.15
N VAL A 112 5.82 -2.75 8.55
CA VAL A 112 6.30 -3.99 9.18
C VAL A 112 7.08 -3.68 10.47
N CYS A 113 7.94 -2.67 10.47
CA CYS A 113 8.65 -2.24 11.67
C CYS A 113 7.70 -1.78 12.78
N LEU A 114 6.70 -0.94 12.46
CA LEU A 114 5.67 -0.49 13.40
C LEU A 114 4.88 -1.66 14.00
N LEU A 115 4.52 -2.64 13.16
CA LEU A 115 3.85 -3.86 13.58
C LEU A 115 4.71 -4.71 14.54
N ILE A 116 6.02 -4.85 14.27
CA ILE A 116 6.95 -5.59 15.14
C ILE A 116 7.07 -4.90 16.51
N VAL A 117 7.18 -3.57 16.54
CA VAL A 117 7.28 -2.80 17.80
C VAL A 117 6.01 -2.95 18.62
N MET A 118 4.83 -2.89 17.97
CA MET A 118 3.55 -3.12 18.61
C MET A 118 3.46 -4.55 19.19
N LEU A 119 3.86 -5.56 18.41
CA LEU A 119 3.80 -6.97 18.83
C LEU A 119 4.74 -7.24 20.02
N THR A 120 5.95 -6.67 19.98
CA THR A 120 6.94 -6.79 21.05
C THR A 120 6.45 -6.11 22.33
N GLY A 121 5.80 -4.94 22.23
CA GLY A 121 5.15 -4.28 23.36
C GLY A 121 4.07 -5.11 24.01
N LEU A 122 3.24 -5.74 23.18
CA LEU A 122 2.18 -6.64 23.64
C LEU A 122 2.71 -7.92 24.30
N TRP A 123 3.83 -8.47 23.79
CA TRP A 123 4.48 -9.62 24.40
C TRP A 123 5.13 -9.29 25.74
N ARG A 124 5.70 -8.09 25.88
CA ARG A 124 6.41 -7.66 27.09
C ARG A 124 5.48 -7.25 28.23
N HIS A 125 4.38 -6.56 27.93
CA HIS A 125 3.38 -6.15 28.94
C HIS A 125 2.35 -7.25 29.25
N ARG A 126 2.81 -8.49 29.48
CA ARG A 126 1.99 -9.67 29.80
C ARG A 126 1.42 -9.61 31.23
N GLY A 127 0.60 -8.59 31.51
CA GLY A 127 -0.06 -8.36 32.79
C GLY A 127 -1.39 -9.11 32.92
N SER A 128 -1.65 -9.63 34.13
CA SER A 128 -2.73 -10.56 34.52
C SER A 128 -4.16 -9.96 34.57
N GLY A 129 -4.54 -9.12 33.60
CA GLY A 129 -5.86 -8.48 33.57
C GLY A 129 -6.77 -9.00 32.44
N SER A 130 -8.03 -9.32 32.75
CA SER A 130 -9.07 -9.75 31.78
C SER A 130 -9.22 -8.80 30.58
N LEU A 131 -9.12 -7.48 30.81
CA LEU A 131 -9.22 -6.45 29.77
C LEU A 131 -8.04 -6.50 28.78
N ALA A 132 -6.82 -6.78 29.27
CA ALA A 132 -5.63 -6.94 28.44
C ALA A 132 -5.71 -8.20 27.57
N THR A 133 -6.37 -9.25 28.07
CA THR A 133 -6.59 -10.51 27.34
C THR A 133 -7.56 -10.34 26.16
N LEU A 134 -8.60 -9.51 26.31
CA LEU A 134 -9.56 -9.21 25.25
C LEU A 134 -8.92 -8.41 24.10
N ILE A 135 -8.20 -7.33 24.42
CA ILE A 135 -7.48 -6.52 23.42
C ILE A 135 -6.41 -7.36 22.72
N LYS A 136 -5.70 -8.21 23.46
CA LYS A 136 -4.72 -9.15 22.90
C LYS A 136 -5.38 -10.14 21.95
N ARG A 137 -6.50 -10.76 22.32
CA ARG A 137 -7.16 -11.76 21.47
C ARG A 137 -7.69 -11.14 20.19
N GLN A 138 -8.32 -9.98 20.26
CA GLN A 138 -8.86 -9.32 19.07
C GLN A 138 -7.73 -8.80 18.17
N GLY A 139 -6.74 -8.10 18.72
CA GLY A 139 -5.62 -7.57 17.94
C GLY A 139 -4.72 -8.67 17.35
N VAL A 140 -4.38 -9.69 18.13
CA VAL A 140 -3.49 -10.79 17.68
C VAL A 140 -4.22 -11.72 16.72
N VAL A 141 -5.50 -12.02 16.90
CA VAL A 141 -6.23 -12.87 15.94
C VAL A 141 -6.34 -12.17 14.60
N TRP A 142 -6.72 -10.88 14.57
CA TRP A 142 -6.75 -10.12 13.31
C TRP A 142 -5.36 -9.92 12.71
N PHE A 143 -4.31 -9.78 13.53
CA PHE A 143 -2.92 -9.73 13.05
C PHE A 143 -2.45 -11.08 12.50
N MET A 144 -2.78 -12.20 13.15
CA MET A 144 -2.45 -13.54 12.66
C MET A 144 -3.22 -13.86 11.39
N ILE A 145 -4.47 -13.38 11.26
CA ILE A 145 -5.25 -13.46 10.02
C ILE A 145 -4.58 -12.60 8.95
N ALA A 146 -4.27 -11.32 9.22
CA ALA A 146 -3.59 -10.45 8.26
C ALA A 146 -2.23 -11.04 7.84
N LEU A 147 -1.44 -11.52 8.78
CA LEU A 147 -0.19 -12.22 8.52
C LEU A 147 -0.45 -13.50 7.73
N ALA A 148 -1.45 -14.32 8.07
CA ALA A 148 -1.77 -15.55 7.34
C ALA A 148 -2.42 -15.33 5.97
N PHE A 149 -2.95 -14.14 5.68
CA PHE A 149 -3.45 -13.73 4.35
C PHE A 149 -2.37 -13.04 3.52
N TYR A 150 -1.44 -12.32 4.16
CA TYR A 150 -0.25 -11.80 3.49
C TYR A 150 0.77 -12.91 3.23
N VAL A 151 1.03 -13.81 4.19
CA VAL A 151 2.07 -14.87 4.19
C VAL A 151 1.83 -16.09 3.28
N PRO A 152 0.67 -16.41 2.69
CA PRO A 152 0.60 -17.45 1.66
C PRO A 152 1.51 -17.11 0.47
N GLU A 153 1.85 -15.83 0.27
CA GLU A 153 2.78 -15.37 -0.75
C GLU A 153 4.25 -15.24 -0.27
N VAL A 154 4.53 -15.35 1.03
CA VAL A 154 5.77 -14.79 1.61
C VAL A 154 6.76 -15.84 2.12
N ARG A 155 6.37 -17.12 2.30
CA ARG A 155 7.34 -18.11 2.80
C ARG A 155 8.10 -18.92 1.73
N LYS A 156 7.80 -18.77 0.43
CA LYS A 156 8.60 -19.41 -0.64
C LYS A 156 8.95 -18.55 -1.86
N LYS A 157 8.36 -17.36 -2.10
CA LYS A 157 8.58 -16.58 -3.33
C LYS A 157 9.23 -15.20 -3.17
N LEU A 158 9.14 -14.55 -2.00
CA LEU A 158 9.46 -13.11 -1.85
C LEU A 158 10.92 -12.75 -1.53
N GLN A 159 11.89 -13.57 -1.92
CA GLN A 159 13.27 -13.06 -2.05
C GLN A 159 13.89 -13.36 -3.42
N LEU A 160 13.20 -14.12 -4.28
CA LEU A 160 13.71 -14.47 -5.62
C LEU A 160 12.98 -13.72 -6.76
N PHE A 161 11.72 -13.31 -6.59
CA PHE A 161 10.95 -12.73 -7.70
C PHE A 161 11.02 -11.20 -7.85
N VAL A 162 11.49 -10.46 -6.86
CA VAL A 162 11.65 -8.98 -6.93
C VAL A 162 12.89 -8.54 -7.73
N ILE A 163 13.65 -9.48 -8.29
CA ILE A 163 14.78 -9.21 -9.20
C ILE A 163 14.40 -9.50 -10.67
N LEU A 164 13.24 -10.12 -10.95
CA LEU A 164 12.85 -10.39 -12.32
C LEU A 164 12.24 -9.13 -12.92
N ASP A 165 13.06 -8.41 -13.69
CA ASP A 165 12.70 -7.24 -14.49
C ASP A 165 11.75 -7.64 -15.62
N PHE A 166 10.49 -7.93 -15.27
CA PHE A 166 9.45 -8.13 -16.26
C PHE A 166 8.90 -6.76 -16.62
N ASN A 167 9.16 -6.37 -17.88
CA ASN A 167 8.67 -5.20 -18.62
C ASN A 167 7.48 -4.46 -17.95
N ASP A 168 7.56 -3.12 -17.90
CA ASP A 168 6.64 -2.20 -17.21
C ASP A 168 5.12 -2.52 -17.26
N PRO A 169 4.50 -3.00 -18.36
CA PRO A 169 3.07 -3.32 -18.37
C PRO A 169 2.68 -4.51 -17.48
N MET A 170 3.55 -5.52 -17.34
CA MET A 170 3.25 -6.71 -16.52
C MET A 170 3.27 -6.39 -15.03
N ASN A 171 4.15 -5.47 -14.64
CA ASN A 171 4.25 -4.99 -13.26
C ASN A 171 3.04 -4.12 -12.86
N LEU A 172 2.41 -3.45 -13.84
CA LEU A 172 1.17 -2.70 -13.64
C LEU A 172 -0.06 -3.63 -13.55
N MET A 173 -0.11 -4.72 -14.34
CA MET A 173 -1.15 -5.77 -14.26
C MET A 173 -1.19 -6.50 -12.92
N LEU A 174 -0.04 -6.68 -12.27
CA LEU A 174 0.05 -7.30 -10.94
C LEU A 174 -0.33 -6.34 -9.79
N GLN A 175 -0.38 -5.04 -10.04
CA GLN A 175 -0.77 -4.02 -9.06
C GLN A 175 -2.25 -3.61 -9.16
N ILE A 176 -2.91 -3.86 -10.29
CA ILE A 176 -4.29 -3.46 -10.54
C ILE A 176 -4.94 -4.59 -11.34
N PRO A 177 -6.04 -5.23 -10.88
CA PRO A 177 -6.79 -6.14 -11.73
C PRO A 177 -7.44 -5.32 -12.84
N VAL A 178 -6.72 -5.19 -13.96
CA VAL A 178 -7.29 -4.70 -15.21
C VAL A 178 -8.22 -5.80 -15.69
N GLY A 179 -9.52 -5.48 -15.80
CA GLY A 179 -10.50 -6.42 -16.33
C GLY A 179 -10.06 -6.92 -17.71
N GLU A 180 -10.26 -8.22 -17.96
CA GLU A 180 -9.95 -8.98 -19.18
C GLU A 180 -10.30 -8.31 -20.51
N HIS A 181 -11.08 -7.23 -20.50
CA HIS A 181 -11.57 -6.57 -21.70
C HIS A 181 -10.51 -5.85 -22.54
N LEU A 182 -9.32 -5.56 -21.99
CA LEU A 182 -8.22 -4.92 -22.73
C LEU A 182 -7.24 -5.93 -23.38
N ILE A 183 -7.20 -7.18 -22.92
CA ILE A 183 -6.30 -8.20 -23.48
C ILE A 183 -6.84 -8.72 -24.82
N ALA A 184 -8.16 -8.85 -24.95
CA ALA A 184 -8.81 -9.34 -26.17
C ALA A 184 -8.65 -8.42 -27.40
N LYS A 185 -8.19 -7.17 -27.23
CA LYS A 185 -8.02 -6.22 -28.34
C LYS A 185 -6.61 -6.23 -28.96
N TYR A 186 -5.63 -6.81 -28.27
CA TYR A 186 -4.25 -6.92 -28.76
C TYR A 186 -3.94 -8.27 -29.43
N ASP A 187 -4.90 -9.19 -29.55
CA ASP A 187 -4.64 -10.58 -29.95
C ASP A 187 -5.12 -10.97 -31.37
N TRP A 188 -5.44 -10.03 -32.28
CA TRP A 188 -5.97 -10.41 -33.62
C TRP A 188 -5.56 -9.57 -34.85
N THR A 189 -4.46 -8.81 -34.86
CA THR A 189 -4.08 -8.09 -36.11
C THR A 189 -2.61 -8.11 -36.54
N ASP A 190 -1.71 -8.82 -35.83
CA ASP A 190 -0.31 -8.94 -36.26
C ASP A 190 0.07 -10.38 -36.66
N ALA A 191 -0.77 -11.02 -37.47
CA ALA A 191 -0.42 -12.19 -38.29
C ALA A 191 -1.13 -12.13 -39.65
#